data_AF-A0AAE8N7N2-F1
#
_entry.id   AF-A0AAE8N7N2-F1
#
_cell.length_a   1.000
_cell.length_b   1.000
_cell.length_c   1.000
_cell.angle_alpha   90.00
_cell.angle_beta   90.00
_cell.angle_gamma   90.00
#
_symmetry.space_group_name_H-M   'P 1'
#
loop_
_entity.id
_entity.type
_entity.pdbx_description
1 polymer ?
#
loop_
_entity_poly.entity_id
_entity_poly.type
_entity_poly.pdbx_seq_one_letter_code
_entity_poly.pdbx_strand_id
1 'polypeptide(L)'
;MQTESAAALAGVLRQVKGPCSTFASARVRVSHASSSRSTPPQAGGQIPSSGDISTWRILFVKSLRNHTPPDPHRDLYLIAVLIALAQKQRRDRTIFPIDSPVHFTAHLLVTEPATKILHLYTANVASAFLDKLDFPSSPPASDKPLDIVHRCIALKPYEALVPRVAFGLAPSDGDGCSGRGRAEDDEEEG
;
A
#
# COMPACT_ATOMS: atom_id res chain seq x y z
N MET A 1 -28.89 20.94 -4.81
CA MET A 1 -27.67 21.26 -5.57
C MET A 1 -26.45 20.91 -4.71
N GLN A 2 -25.98 19.66 -4.69
CA GLN A 2 -24.78 19.25 -3.91
C GLN A 2 -24.06 18.04 -4.54
N THR A 3 -23.72 18.12 -5.83
CA THR A 3 -23.01 17.02 -6.53
C THR A 3 -21.82 17.54 -7.33
N GLU A 4 -20.90 18.29 -6.71
CA GLU A 4 -19.66 18.73 -7.38
C GLU A 4 -18.36 18.55 -6.57
N SER A 5 -18.40 18.05 -5.34
CA SER A 5 -17.21 18.04 -4.47
C SER A 5 -16.26 16.83 -4.67
N ALA A 6 -16.69 15.76 -5.35
CA ALA A 6 -15.88 14.54 -5.47
C ALA A 6 -14.73 14.62 -6.50
N ALA A 7 -14.74 15.58 -7.42
CA ALA A 7 -13.74 15.66 -8.50
C ALA A 7 -12.43 16.37 -8.08
N ALA A 8 -12.43 17.16 -7.00
CA ALA A 8 -11.29 18.00 -6.63
C ALA A 8 -10.14 17.24 -5.94
N LEU A 9 -10.39 16.06 -5.35
CA LEU A 9 -9.36 15.30 -4.61
C LEU A 9 -8.36 14.54 -5.50
N ALA A 10 -8.66 14.32 -6.78
CA ALA A 10 -7.74 13.63 -7.69
C ALA A 10 -6.62 14.53 -8.24
N GLY A 11 -6.75 15.86 -8.13
CA GLY A 11 -5.81 16.83 -8.73
C GLY A 11 -4.64 17.23 -7.83
N VAL A 12 -4.83 17.21 -6.50
CA VAL A 12 -3.91 17.89 -5.56
C VAL A 12 -2.72 17.02 -5.12
N LEU A 13 -2.74 15.71 -5.36
CA LEU A 13 -1.62 14.81 -5.03
C LEU A 13 -0.44 14.88 -6.03
N ARG A 14 -0.43 15.80 -6.99
CA ARG A 14 0.66 15.92 -7.99
C ARG A 14 1.78 16.89 -7.64
N GLN A 15 1.69 17.66 -6.55
CA GLN A 15 2.53 18.86 -6.40
C GLN A 15 3.38 18.92 -5.12
N VAL A 16 3.81 17.78 -4.58
CA VAL A 16 4.91 17.72 -3.60
C VAL A 16 6.09 17.02 -4.27
N LYS A 17 6.81 17.77 -5.12
CA LYS A 17 7.99 17.31 -5.85
C LYS A 17 9.23 17.49 -4.97
N GLY A 18 9.42 16.60 -4.00
CA GLY A 18 10.73 16.39 -3.38
C GLY A 18 11.64 15.54 -4.29
N PRO A 19 12.98 15.62 -4.18
CA PRO A 19 13.91 14.96 -5.09
C PRO A 19 13.90 13.42 -5.09
N CYS A 20 13.02 12.74 -4.34
CA CYS A 20 12.92 11.27 -4.35
C CYS A 20 11.50 10.70 -4.11
N SER A 21 10.43 11.51 -4.20
CA SER A 21 9.06 11.02 -3.99
C SER A 21 8.28 10.92 -5.30
N THR A 22 8.26 9.73 -5.90
CA THR A 22 7.40 9.43 -7.04
C THR A 22 6.04 8.99 -6.51
N PHE A 23 5.06 9.89 -6.48
CA PHE A 23 3.68 9.54 -6.19
C PHE A 23 3.05 8.83 -7.40
N ALA A 24 3.03 7.49 -7.39
CA ALA A 24 2.32 6.70 -8.37
C ALA A 24 0.84 6.62 -7.99
N SER A 25 0.02 7.53 -8.52
CA SER A 25 -1.45 7.36 -8.50
C SER A 25 -1.84 6.28 -9.51
N ALA A 26 -2.08 5.06 -9.02
CA ALA A 26 -2.50 3.94 -9.86
C ALA A 26 -4.02 3.93 -10.01
N ARG A 27 -4.53 4.42 -11.14
CA ARG A 27 -5.87 4.03 -11.62
C ARG A 27 -5.74 2.70 -12.36
N VAL A 28 -6.20 1.62 -11.74
CA VAL A 28 -6.27 0.30 -12.38
C VAL A 28 -7.39 0.34 -13.42
N ARG A 29 -7.04 0.46 -14.71
CA ARG A 29 -7.93 0.10 -15.82
C ARG A 29 -7.57 -1.31 -16.27
N VAL A 30 -8.53 -2.22 -16.12
CA VAL A 30 -8.43 -3.59 -16.65
C VAL A 30 -8.76 -3.51 -18.14
N SER A 31 -7.72 -3.44 -18.97
CA SER A 31 -7.85 -3.53 -20.43
C SER A 31 -7.68 -4.99 -20.85
N HIS A 32 -8.72 -5.58 -21.42
CA HIS A 32 -8.60 -6.87 -22.11
C HIS A 32 -7.93 -6.63 -23.47
N ALA A 33 -6.62 -6.81 -23.55
CA ALA A 33 -5.88 -6.75 -24.80
C ALA A 33 -5.68 -8.18 -25.34
N SER A 34 -6.39 -8.50 -26.43
CA SER A 34 -6.19 -9.68 -27.26
C SER A 34 -4.89 -9.48 -28.07
N SER A 35 -3.82 -10.20 -27.72
CA SER A 35 -2.54 -10.12 -28.42
C SER A 35 -2.30 -11.37 -29.27
N SER A 36 -2.21 -11.17 -30.59
CA SER A 36 -1.90 -12.18 -31.61
C SER A 36 -0.41 -12.57 -31.56
N ARG A 37 -0.12 -13.87 -31.39
CA ARG A 37 1.23 -14.44 -31.41
C ARG A 37 1.72 -14.73 -32.84
N SER A 38 2.97 -14.35 -33.12
CA SER A 38 3.82 -15.03 -34.10
C SER A 38 4.69 -16.07 -33.38
N THR A 39 4.84 -17.24 -34.01
CA THR A 39 5.48 -18.46 -33.50
C THR A 39 6.97 -18.57 -33.87
N PRO A 40 7.87 -18.93 -32.94
CA PRO A 40 9.17 -19.52 -33.23
C PRO A 40 9.17 -21.06 -33.08
N PRO A 41 10.19 -21.76 -33.65
CA PRO A 41 10.20 -23.22 -33.82
C PRO A 41 10.53 -24.00 -32.54
N GLN A 42 9.96 -25.21 -32.49
CA GLN A 42 9.93 -26.15 -31.38
C GLN A 42 11.30 -26.77 -31.05
N ALA A 43 11.65 -26.77 -29.76
CA ALA A 43 12.53 -27.77 -29.16
C ALA A 43 11.77 -28.39 -27.97
N GLY A 44 11.58 -29.71 -28.02
CA GLY A 44 10.66 -30.46 -27.16
C GLY A 44 11.09 -30.51 -25.70
N GLY A 45 10.37 -29.76 -24.86
CA GLY A 45 10.21 -30.04 -23.44
C GLY A 45 8.72 -30.00 -23.13
N GLN A 46 8.18 -31.06 -22.53
CA GLN A 46 6.77 -31.12 -22.14
C GLN A 46 6.50 -30.04 -21.07
N ILE A 47 5.90 -28.93 -21.50
CA ILE A 47 5.40 -27.87 -20.63
C ILE A 47 4.08 -28.36 -20.02
N PRO A 48 3.90 -28.36 -18.68
CA PRO A 48 2.63 -28.69 -18.07
C PRO A 48 1.55 -27.72 -18.57
N SER A 49 0.45 -28.29 -19.03
CA SER A 49 -0.64 -27.61 -19.71
C SER A 49 -1.21 -26.45 -18.88
N SER A 50 -1.34 -25.30 -19.53
CA SER A 50 -1.78 -23.97 -19.05
C SER A 50 -3.19 -23.88 -18.42
N GLY A 51 -3.76 -24.96 -17.87
CA GLY A 51 -5.14 -25.04 -17.38
C GLY A 51 -5.36 -24.62 -15.91
N ASP A 52 -4.34 -24.72 -15.04
CA ASP A 52 -4.55 -24.67 -13.58
C ASP A 52 -4.36 -23.30 -12.91
N ILE A 53 -4.11 -22.25 -13.68
CA ILE A 53 -3.93 -20.89 -13.12
C ILE A 53 -5.28 -20.27 -12.69
N SER A 54 -6.40 -20.81 -13.18
CA SER A 54 -7.75 -20.27 -12.90
C SER A 54 -8.30 -20.66 -11.52
N THR A 55 -7.95 -21.85 -11.02
CA THR A 55 -8.52 -22.43 -9.79
C THR A 55 -8.04 -21.70 -8.54
N TRP A 56 -6.78 -21.28 -8.51
CA TRP A 56 -6.20 -20.54 -7.38
C TRP A 56 -6.83 -19.16 -7.19
N ARG A 57 -7.25 -18.47 -8.27
CA ARG A 57 -7.95 -17.19 -8.16
C ARG A 57 -9.31 -17.33 -7.47
N ILE A 58 -10.04 -18.43 -7.73
CA ILE A 58 -11.37 -18.66 -7.15
C ILE A 58 -11.26 -18.98 -5.66
N LEU A 59 -10.27 -19.79 -5.26
CA LEU A 59 -10.04 -20.14 -3.85
C LEU A 59 -9.54 -18.93 -3.05
N PHE A 60 -8.65 -18.12 -3.63
CA PHE A 60 -8.14 -16.91 -2.97
C PHE A 60 -9.25 -15.89 -2.70
N VAL A 61 -10.14 -15.64 -3.66
CA VAL A 61 -11.26 -14.69 -3.51
C VAL A 61 -12.27 -15.16 -2.45
N LYS A 62 -12.52 -16.47 -2.34
CA LYS A 62 -13.40 -17.02 -1.29
C LYS A 62 -12.76 -16.96 0.10
N SER A 63 -11.46 -17.26 0.21
CA SER A 63 -10.75 -17.20 1.49
C SER A 63 -10.72 -15.78 2.04
N LEU A 64 -10.46 -14.78 1.20
CA LEU A 64 -10.36 -13.37 1.62
C LEU A 64 -11.66 -12.80 2.21
N ARG A 65 -12.84 -13.30 1.84
CA ARG A 65 -14.12 -12.81 2.39
C ARG A 65 -14.36 -13.20 3.85
N ASN A 66 -13.65 -14.20 4.35
CA ASN A 66 -13.80 -14.67 5.74
C ASN A 66 -12.74 -14.09 6.68
N HIS A 67 -11.81 -13.29 6.16
CA HIS A 67 -10.66 -12.78 6.92
C HIS A 67 -10.73 -11.30 7.25
N THR A 68 -11.89 -10.65 7.13
CA THR A 68 -12.03 -9.30 7.71
C THR A 68 -11.87 -9.44 9.21
N PRO A 69 -10.73 -9.03 9.79
CA PRO A 69 -10.50 -9.25 11.20
C PRO A 69 -11.46 -8.36 11.98
N PRO A 70 -11.84 -8.76 13.21
CA PRO A 70 -12.60 -7.89 14.11
C PRO A 70 -11.89 -6.55 14.36
N ASP A 71 -10.56 -6.57 14.26
CA ASP A 71 -9.70 -5.41 14.35
C ASP A 71 -9.22 -4.97 12.95
N PRO A 72 -9.74 -3.86 12.40
CA PRO A 72 -9.35 -3.36 11.08
C PRO A 72 -7.87 -2.91 11.03
N HIS A 73 -7.22 -2.69 12.18
CA HIS A 73 -5.80 -2.38 12.26
C HIS A 73 -4.92 -3.62 11.96
N ARG A 74 -5.48 -4.83 12.03
CA ARG A 74 -4.80 -6.09 11.73
C ARG A 74 -5.20 -6.69 10.40
N ASP A 75 -5.76 -5.89 9.50
CA ASP A 75 -6.19 -6.37 8.20
C ASP A 75 -4.99 -6.75 7.34
N LEU A 76 -4.80 -8.07 7.19
CA LEU A 76 -3.76 -8.68 6.35
C LEU A 76 -3.87 -8.22 4.89
N TYR A 77 -5.07 -7.83 4.44
CA TYR A 77 -5.27 -7.30 3.10
C TYR A 77 -4.58 -5.94 2.92
N LEU A 78 -4.67 -5.04 3.91
CA LEU A 78 -4.00 -3.73 3.85
C LEU A 78 -2.48 -3.90 3.80
N ILE A 79 -1.95 -4.84 4.59
CA ILE A 79 -0.53 -5.21 4.59
C ILE A 79 -0.11 -5.72 3.20
N ALA A 80 -0.89 -6.64 2.63
CA ALA A 80 -0.61 -7.18 1.30
C ALA A 80 -0.62 -6.09 0.21
N VAL A 81 -1.54 -5.12 0.28
CA VAL A 81 -1.59 -3.98 -0.63
C VAL A 81 -0.34 -3.11 -0.51
N LEU A 82 0.10 -2.80 0.71
CA LEU A 82 1.32 -2.01 0.95
C LEU A 82 2.57 -2.72 0.40
N ILE A 83 2.69 -4.03 0.61
CA ILE A 83 3.78 -4.84 0.05
C ILE A 83 3.75 -4.82 -1.48
N ALA A 84 2.57 -5.02 -2.09
CA ALA A 84 2.41 -5.00 -3.53
C ALA A 84 2.77 -3.64 -4.14
N LEU A 85 2.45 -2.54 -3.45
CA LEU A 85 2.88 -1.19 -3.84
C LEU A 85 4.40 -1.05 -3.81
N ALA A 86 5.07 -1.54 -2.75
CA ALA A 86 6.53 -1.53 -2.67
C ALA A 86 7.18 -2.37 -3.79
N GLN A 87 6.65 -3.57 -4.09
CA GLN A 87 7.11 -4.40 -5.22
C GLN A 87 6.94 -3.68 -6.56
N LYS A 88 5.85 -2.92 -6.73
CA LYS A 88 5.66 -2.09 -7.91
C LYS A 88 6.71 -0.99 -7.99
N GLN A 89 6.96 -0.25 -6.91
CA GLN A 89 8.00 0.78 -6.85
C GLN A 89 9.38 0.22 -7.20
N ARG A 90 9.71 -0.99 -6.73
CA ARG A 90 10.95 -1.69 -7.09
C ARG A 90 11.06 -1.93 -8.59
N ARG A 91 10.02 -2.49 -9.22
CA ARG A 91 9.97 -2.76 -10.67
C ARG A 91 10.02 -1.50 -11.52
N ASP A 92 9.39 -0.42 -11.06
CA ASP A 92 9.42 0.87 -11.77
C ASP A 92 10.83 1.50 -11.72
N ARG A 93 11.64 1.20 -10.68
CA ARG A 93 13.01 1.70 -10.52
C ARG A 93 14.09 0.89 -11.23
N THR A 94 13.86 -0.39 -11.54
CA THR A 94 14.85 -1.18 -12.30
C THR A 94 15.12 -0.63 -13.71
N ILE A 95 14.29 0.30 -14.19
CA ILE A 95 14.49 0.98 -15.46
C ILE A 95 15.65 2.00 -15.40
N PHE A 96 15.98 2.55 -14.22
CA PHE A 96 17.04 3.55 -14.05
C PHE A 96 17.96 3.20 -12.87
N PRO A 97 19.07 2.48 -13.12
CA PRO A 97 20.00 2.04 -12.08
C PRO A 97 20.94 3.18 -11.71
N ILE A 98 20.46 4.15 -10.93
CA ILE A 98 21.32 5.23 -10.41
C ILE A 98 21.79 4.89 -8.99
N ASP A 99 20.94 4.28 -8.16
CA ASP A 99 21.32 3.64 -6.89
C ASP A 99 20.18 2.69 -6.48
N SER A 100 20.49 1.47 -6.02
CA SER A 100 19.45 0.58 -5.51
C SER A 100 18.97 1.10 -4.15
N PRO A 101 17.70 1.53 -4.02
CA PRO A 101 17.20 2.06 -2.76
C PRO A 101 17.19 0.96 -1.69
N VAL A 102 17.66 1.31 -0.49
CA VAL A 102 17.62 0.41 0.68
C VAL A 102 16.16 0.15 1.10
N HIS A 103 15.28 1.12 0.85
CA HIS A 103 13.91 1.18 1.36
C HIS A 103 12.90 1.71 0.33
N PHE A 104 11.68 1.19 0.42
CA PHE A 104 10.52 1.56 -0.37
C PHE A 104 9.40 2.02 0.55
N THR A 105 8.99 3.28 0.45
CA THR A 105 7.90 3.83 1.24
C THR A 105 6.58 3.71 0.49
N ALA A 106 5.66 2.91 1.01
CA ALA A 106 4.31 2.77 0.48
C ALA A 106 3.31 3.50 1.38
N HIS A 107 2.36 4.21 0.76
CA HIS A 107 1.27 4.88 1.45
C HIS A 107 -0.06 4.37 0.93
N LEU A 108 -0.99 4.09 1.84
CA LEU A 108 -2.35 3.65 1.54
C LEU A 108 -3.33 4.52 2.33
N LEU A 109 -4.16 5.26 1.61
CA LEU A 109 -5.22 6.06 2.19
C LEU A 109 -6.54 5.29 2.05
N VAL A 110 -7.17 4.98 3.17
CA VAL A 110 -8.44 4.23 3.25
C VAL A 110 -9.51 5.15 3.84
N THR A 111 -10.70 5.08 3.27
CA THR A 111 -11.86 5.84 3.73
C THR A 111 -12.97 4.86 4.03
N GLU A 112 -13.58 4.98 5.21
CA GLU A 112 -14.79 4.23 5.52
C GLU A 112 -16.00 5.17 5.35
N PRO A 113 -17.04 4.78 4.59
CA PRO A 113 -18.16 5.67 4.29
C PRO A 113 -18.96 6.08 5.54
N ALA A 114 -18.91 5.26 6.60
CA ALA A 114 -19.59 5.54 7.86
C ALA A 114 -18.83 6.54 8.75
N THR A 115 -17.50 6.64 8.60
CA THR A 115 -16.67 7.44 9.48
C THR A 115 -16.26 8.75 8.82
N LYS A 116 -16.12 9.81 9.62
CA LYS A 116 -15.57 11.10 9.16
C LYS A 116 -14.06 11.14 9.32
N ILE A 117 -13.41 9.98 9.16
CA ILE A 117 -11.98 9.78 9.41
C ILE A 117 -11.37 9.13 8.16
N LEU A 118 -10.20 9.62 7.78
CA LEU A 118 -9.32 8.98 6.81
C LEU A 118 -8.27 8.17 7.57
N HIS A 119 -8.01 6.96 7.12
CA HIS A 119 -6.96 6.12 7.66
C HIS A 119 -5.78 6.13 6.70
N LEU A 120 -4.64 6.64 7.15
CA LEU A 120 -3.38 6.63 6.41
C LEU A 120 -2.48 5.53 6.99
N TYR A 121 -2.20 4.52 6.17
CA TYR A 121 -1.20 3.50 6.46
C TYR A 121 0.06 3.81 5.68
N THR A 122 1.18 3.84 6.37
CA THR A 122 2.50 4.06 5.78
C THR A 122 3.38 2.87 6.14
N ALA A 123 3.96 2.21 5.14
CA ALA A 123 4.90 1.12 5.35
C ALA A 123 6.28 1.49 4.78
N ASN A 124 7.32 1.25 5.57
CA ASN A 124 8.69 1.34 5.11
C ASN A 124 9.23 -0.08 4.86
N VAL A 125 9.27 -0.48 3.59
CA VAL A 125 9.63 -1.83 3.18
C VAL A 125 11.10 -1.88 2.75
N ALA A 126 11.93 -2.61 3.48
CA ALA A 126 13.32 -2.82 3.09
C ALA A 126 13.41 -3.64 1.79
N SER A 127 14.39 -3.37 0.93
CA SER A 127 14.63 -4.19 -0.27
C SER A 127 14.88 -5.65 0.11
N ALA A 128 15.64 -5.89 1.17
CA ALA A 128 15.91 -7.23 1.71
C ALA A 128 14.64 -7.97 2.16
N PHE A 129 13.58 -7.25 2.55
CA PHE A 129 12.28 -7.86 2.84
C PHE A 129 11.59 -8.33 1.55
N LEU A 130 11.63 -7.51 0.50
CA LEU A 130 11.08 -7.89 -0.82
C LEU A 130 11.83 -9.07 -1.44
N ASP A 131 13.14 -9.18 -1.20
CA ASP A 131 13.95 -10.32 -1.64
C ASP A 131 13.43 -11.66 -1.08
N LYS A 132 12.82 -11.67 0.12
CA LYS A 132 12.18 -12.88 0.67
C LYS A 132 10.99 -13.35 -0.17
N LEU A 133 10.30 -12.42 -0.82
CA LEU A 133 9.14 -12.70 -1.66
C LEU A 133 9.56 -13.11 -3.07
N ASP A 134 10.64 -12.50 -3.57
CA ASP A 134 11.18 -12.80 -4.90
C ASP A 134 11.98 -14.12 -4.90
N PHE A 135 12.66 -14.45 -3.80
CA PHE A 135 13.53 -15.63 -3.65
C PHE A 135 13.21 -16.42 -2.38
N PRO A 136 12.05 -17.10 -2.30
CA PRO A 136 11.61 -17.79 -1.08
C PRO A 136 12.51 -18.97 -0.66
N SER A 137 13.30 -19.51 -1.59
CA SER A 137 14.26 -20.60 -1.31
C SER A 137 15.56 -20.11 -0.67
N SER A 138 15.82 -18.80 -0.68
CA SER A 138 17.04 -18.21 -0.12
C SER A 138 16.81 -17.80 1.33
N PRO A 139 17.77 -18.05 2.24
CA PRO A 139 17.65 -17.56 3.61
C PRO A 139 17.61 -16.02 3.60
N PRO A 140 16.74 -15.38 4.40
CA PRO A 140 16.61 -13.94 4.42
C PRO A 140 17.90 -13.27 4.91
N ALA A 141 18.37 -12.24 4.20
CA ALA A 141 19.55 -11.48 4.61
C ALA A 141 19.32 -10.64 5.88
N SER A 142 18.06 -10.40 6.26
CA SER A 142 17.69 -9.61 7.44
C SER A 142 16.34 -10.07 7.99
N ASP A 143 16.25 -10.25 9.31
CA ASP A 143 15.01 -10.54 10.02
C ASP A 143 14.29 -9.28 10.53
N LYS A 144 14.61 -8.12 9.95
CA LYS A 144 13.92 -6.88 10.30
C LYS A 144 12.42 -7.02 9.99
N PRO A 145 11.53 -6.81 10.98
CA PRO A 145 10.09 -6.85 10.75
C PRO A 145 9.65 -5.69 9.85
N LEU A 146 8.52 -5.88 9.18
CA LEU A 146 7.86 -4.84 8.40
C LEU A 146 7.26 -3.80 9.36
N ASP A 147 7.68 -2.55 9.22
CA ASP A 147 7.17 -1.43 10.02
C ASP A 147 6.01 -0.75 9.28
N ILE A 148 4.86 -0.68 9.95
CA ILE A 148 3.62 -0.08 9.43
C ILE A 148 3.09 0.92 10.45
N VAL A 149 3.06 2.18 10.04
CA VAL A 149 2.52 3.29 10.81
C VAL A 149 1.09 3.55 10.36
N HIS A 150 0.15 3.51 11.30
CA HIS A 150 -1.24 3.88 11.08
C HIS A 150 -1.53 5.26 11.68
N ARG A 151 -2.17 6.14 10.90
CA ARG A 151 -2.59 7.47 11.34
C ARG A 151 -4.05 7.70 10.97
N CYS A 152 -4.82 8.23 11.92
CA CYS A 152 -6.19 8.68 11.69
C CYS A 152 -6.19 10.18 11.42
N ILE A 153 -6.82 10.61 10.33
CA ILE A 153 -6.91 12.01 9.93
C ILE A 153 -8.38 12.39 9.89
N ALA A 154 -8.80 13.35 10.71
CA ALA A 154 -10.16 13.85 10.68
C ALA A 154 -10.48 14.47 9.30
N LEU A 155 -11.63 14.13 8.73
CA LEU A 155 -12.01 14.61 7.39
C LEU A 155 -12.38 16.10 7.41
N LYS A 156 -12.99 16.57 8.49
CA LYS A 156 -13.36 17.98 8.68
C LYS A 156 -12.33 18.72 9.56
N PRO A 157 -12.10 20.03 9.34
CA PRO A 157 -12.63 20.84 8.23
C PRO A 157 -11.94 20.51 6.88
N TYR A 158 -12.70 20.53 5.78
CA TYR A 158 -12.20 20.06 4.47
C TYR A 158 -11.08 20.95 3.92
N GLU A 159 -11.09 22.22 4.27
CA GLU A 159 -10.11 23.24 3.88
C GLU A 159 -8.71 22.89 4.43
N ALA A 160 -8.65 22.27 5.60
CA ALA A 160 -7.41 21.82 6.23
C ALA A 160 -7.06 20.35 5.89
N LEU A 161 -7.83 19.67 5.04
CA LEU A 161 -7.60 18.25 4.78
C LEU A 161 -6.28 17.99 4.04
N VAL A 162 -6.01 18.77 2.99
CA VAL A 162 -4.79 18.66 2.19
C VAL A 162 -3.52 18.82 3.04
N PRO A 163 -3.34 19.90 3.83
CA PRO A 163 -2.13 20.04 4.64
C PRO A 163 -2.02 18.95 5.71
N ARG A 164 -3.13 18.45 6.26
CA ARG A 164 -3.10 17.33 7.22
C ARG A 164 -2.67 16.01 6.57
N VAL A 165 -3.15 15.71 5.37
CA VAL A 165 -2.71 14.53 4.60
C VAL A 165 -1.24 14.68 4.20
N ALA A 166 -0.83 15.86 3.71
CA ALA A 166 0.56 16.12 3.34
C ALA A 166 1.51 15.97 4.53
N PHE A 167 1.13 16.50 5.70
CA PHE A 167 1.87 16.31 6.96
C PHE A 167 1.95 14.82 7.34
N GLY A 168 0.86 14.08 7.15
CA GLY A 168 0.82 12.64 7.38
C GLY A 168 1.76 11.83 6.48
N LEU A 169 2.00 12.30 5.25
CA LEU A 169 2.86 11.68 4.23
C LEU A 169 4.33 12.07 4.36
N ALA A 170 4.66 13.11 5.14
CA ALA A 170 6.05 13.49 5.38
C ALA A 170 6.78 12.31 6.05
N PRO A 171 8.03 12.01 5.64
CA PRO A 171 8.84 11.00 6.31
C PRO A 171 8.92 11.37 7.79
N SER A 172 8.43 10.48 8.65
CA SER A 172 8.60 10.64 10.08
C SER A 172 10.03 10.26 10.36
N ASP A 173 10.89 11.24 10.60
CA ASP A 173 12.28 11.03 11.00
C ASP A 173 12.30 10.44 12.41
N GLY A 174 11.94 9.15 12.55
CA GLY A 174 12.32 8.26 13.64
C GLY A 174 12.04 8.64 15.10
N ASP A 175 11.44 9.78 15.44
CA ASP A 175 11.26 10.18 16.84
C ASP A 175 9.93 9.67 17.40
N GLY A 176 10.04 8.64 18.24
CA GLY A 176 8.93 7.89 18.80
C GLY A 176 7.97 8.71 19.65
N CYS A 177 6.80 9.04 19.10
CA CYS A 177 5.64 9.40 19.90
C CYS A 177 4.91 8.12 20.35
N SER A 178 5.44 7.43 21.36
CA SER A 178 4.63 6.57 22.22
C SER A 178 3.61 7.46 22.93
N GLY A 179 2.38 7.47 22.41
CA GLY A 179 1.26 8.18 22.99
C GLY A 179 1.06 7.73 24.44
N ARG A 180 1.37 8.63 25.38
CA ARG A 180 0.86 8.54 26.74
C ARG A 180 -0.66 8.66 26.65
N GLY A 181 -1.35 7.55 26.88
CA GLY A 181 -2.75 7.60 27.28
C GLY A 181 -2.82 8.42 28.56
N ARG A 182 -3.36 9.63 28.46
CA ARG A 182 -3.92 10.31 29.63
C ARG A 182 -5.24 9.59 29.92
N ALA A 183 -5.23 8.72 30.90
CA ALA A 183 -6.43 8.45 31.67
C ALA A 183 -6.82 9.79 32.31
N GLU A 184 -7.94 10.35 31.88
CA GLU A 184 -8.63 11.40 32.62
C GLU A 184 -9.36 10.66 33.74
N ASP A 185 -8.71 10.59 34.90
CA ASP A 185 -9.35 10.25 36.16
C ASP A 185 -10.14 11.49 36.59
N ASP A 186 -11.42 11.54 36.20
CA ASP A 186 -12.38 12.49 36.77
C ASP A 186 -12.71 12.04 38.20
N GLU A 187 -12.01 12.63 39.18
CA GLU A 187 -12.43 12.61 40.58
C GLU A 187 -13.64 13.53 40.75
N GLU A 188 -14.81 12.90 40.91
CA GLU A 188 -16.05 13.53 41.38
C GLU A 188 -16.02 13.55 42.92
N GLU A 189 -15.72 14.71 43.53
CA GLU A 189 -15.96 14.94 44.96
C GLU A 189 -16.31 16.42 45.21
N GLY A 190 -17.53 16.68 45.71
CA GLY A 190 -17.94 17.97 46.29
C GLY A 190 -19.31 18.49 45.86
#